data_AF-A0A2T4AW72-F1
#
_entry.id   AF-A0A2T4AW72-F1
#
_cell.length_a   1.000
_cell.length_b   1.000
_cell.length_c   1.000
_cell.angle_alpha   90.00
_cell.angle_beta   90.00
_cell.angle_gamma   90.00
#
_symmetry.space_group_name_H-M   'P 1'
#
loop_
_entity.id
_entity.type
_entity.pdbx_description
1 polymer ?
#
loop_
_entity_poly.entity_id
_entity_poly.type
_entity_poly.pdbx_seq_one_letter_code
_entity_poly.pdbx_strand_id
1 'polypeptide(L)'
;MRPSSALPMLALGSVARAASSPEDGRLSPRDVKHFERALETRGLAEDIWNQIKNAATCTACQGILVLLKGLAAFGDGAFVDVTTAICQLANVEDDDVCEGTIALEGPIIAKSIRNMDLGSTTSQLFCGSFLGLCAEPAVPQWKIPFPSPKPQTVRPAPSGKKPSKVVHYSDIHIDPLYVAGSTTNCTKPICCR
;
A
#
# COMPACT_ATOMS: atom_id res chain seq x y z
N MET A 1 20.91 3.08 -22.48
CA MET A 1 21.93 2.00 -22.63
C MET A 1 22.96 2.14 -21.52
N ARG A 2 22.81 1.36 -20.45
CA ARG A 2 23.80 1.19 -19.39
C ARG A 2 24.12 -0.31 -19.30
N PRO A 3 25.36 -0.68 -18.97
CA PRO A 3 25.88 -2.02 -19.18
C PRO A 3 25.25 -3.01 -18.19
N SER A 4 25.04 -4.24 -18.65
CA SER A 4 24.62 -5.38 -17.85
C SER A 4 25.55 -5.54 -16.64
N SER A 5 25.03 -5.28 -15.45
CA SER A 5 25.73 -5.51 -14.19
C SER A 5 25.79 -7.01 -13.91
N ALA A 6 26.98 -7.60 -14.04
CA ALA A 6 27.25 -9.01 -13.74
C ALA A 6 27.33 -9.31 -12.23
N LEU A 7 26.61 -8.55 -11.40
CA LEU A 7 26.60 -8.74 -9.94
C LEU A 7 25.82 -9.96 -9.41
N PRO A 8 24.86 -10.61 -10.12
CA PRO A 8 24.18 -11.77 -9.51
C PRO A 8 25.05 -13.03 -9.48
N MET A 9 26.13 -13.10 -10.27
CA MET A 9 27.05 -14.26 -10.28
C MET A 9 28.06 -14.27 -9.11
N LEU A 10 28.24 -13.16 -8.39
CA LEU A 10 29.18 -13.09 -7.26
C LEU A 10 28.53 -13.44 -5.92
N ALA A 11 27.20 -13.40 -5.81
CA ALA A 11 26.49 -13.79 -4.58
C ALA A 11 26.54 -15.32 -4.32
N LEU A 12 26.68 -16.14 -5.37
CA LEU A 12 26.87 -17.59 -5.26
C LEU A 12 28.28 -17.97 -4.76
N GLY A 13 29.29 -17.11 -4.94
CA GLY A 13 30.66 -17.36 -4.49
C GLY A 13 30.86 -17.19 -2.98
N SER A 14 30.05 -16.34 -2.34
CA SER A 14 30.14 -16.06 -0.90
C SER A 14 29.56 -17.18 -0.03
N VAL A 15 28.62 -17.97 -0.57
CA VAL A 15 28.09 -19.17 0.10
C VAL A 15 29.11 -20.30 0.09
N ALA A 16 29.96 -20.38 -0.94
CA ALA A 16 31.00 -21.41 -1.05
C ALA A 16 32.17 -21.22 -0.06
N ARG A 17 32.33 -20.04 0.56
CA ARG A 17 33.42 -19.75 1.50
C ARG A 17 33.05 -19.89 2.97
N ALA A 18 31.77 -20.08 3.29
CA ALA A 18 31.31 -20.46 4.63
C ALA A 18 31.41 -21.98 4.89
N ALA A 19 31.73 -22.78 3.85
CA ALA A 19 31.80 -24.24 3.93
C ALA A 19 33.11 -24.80 4.52
N SER A 20 34.02 -23.96 5.04
CA SER A 20 35.31 -24.40 5.60
C SER A 20 35.52 -24.01 7.07
N SER A 21 34.48 -24.07 7.90
CA SER A 21 34.63 -24.11 9.36
C SER A 21 33.75 -25.22 9.95
N PRO A 22 34.32 -26.20 10.67
CA PRO A 22 33.61 -27.40 11.07
C PRO A 22 32.93 -27.20 12.44
N GLU A 23 31.79 -26.50 12.47
CA GLU A 23 30.74 -26.72 13.48
C GLU A 23 29.35 -26.57 12.82
N ASP A 24 28.70 -27.71 12.57
CA ASP A 24 27.26 -27.97 12.40
C ASP A 24 26.33 -26.91 11.79
N GLY A 25 26.64 -26.41 10.59
CA GLY A 25 25.81 -25.47 9.83
C GLY A 25 25.30 -25.99 8.48
N ARG A 26 24.82 -27.23 8.36
CA ARG A 26 24.19 -27.70 7.10
C ARG A 26 22.81 -27.06 6.95
N LEU A 27 22.70 -26.04 6.08
CA LEU A 27 21.42 -25.50 5.61
C LEU A 27 20.55 -26.63 5.04
N SER A 28 19.30 -26.71 5.50
CA SER A 28 18.33 -27.66 4.98
C SER A 28 17.95 -27.29 3.54
N PRO A 29 17.56 -28.26 2.68
CA PRO A 29 16.95 -27.96 1.39
C PRO A 29 15.76 -27.00 1.48
N ARG A 30 15.07 -26.97 2.63
CA ARG A 30 14.00 -26.00 2.91
C ARG A 30 14.55 -24.59 3.06
N ASP A 31 15.65 -24.43 3.78
CA ASP A 31 16.28 -23.13 4.04
C ASP A 31 16.82 -22.53 2.72
N VAL A 32 17.41 -23.37 1.86
CA VAL A 32 17.86 -22.97 0.52
C VAL A 32 16.68 -22.46 -0.31
N LYS A 33 15.57 -23.20 -0.36
CA LYS A 33 14.37 -22.79 -1.11
C LYS A 33 13.74 -21.50 -0.56
N HIS A 34 13.74 -21.33 0.75
CA HIS A 34 13.28 -20.09 1.38
C HIS A 34 14.15 -18.90 0.99
N PHE A 35 15.47 -19.09 0.99
CA PHE A 35 16.43 -18.07 0.58
C PHE A 35 16.29 -17.71 -0.91
N GLU A 36 16.15 -18.69 -1.80
CA GLU A 36 15.88 -18.49 -3.23
C GLU A 36 14.61 -17.66 -3.44
N ARG A 37 13.51 -18.03 -2.78
CA ARG A 37 12.25 -17.27 -2.86
C ARG A 37 12.41 -15.84 -2.35
N ALA A 38 13.15 -15.63 -1.26
CA ALA A 38 13.41 -14.30 -0.74
C ALA A 38 14.21 -13.42 -1.74
N LEU A 39 15.20 -14.01 -2.42
CA LEU A 39 15.94 -13.32 -3.47
C LEU A 39 15.06 -12.98 -4.68
N GLU A 40 14.20 -13.90 -5.11
CA GLU A 40 13.26 -13.67 -6.21
C GLU A 40 12.25 -12.56 -5.86
N THR A 41 11.67 -12.60 -4.65
CA THR A 41 10.77 -11.55 -4.15
C THR A 41 11.45 -10.20 -4.16
N ARG A 42 12.69 -10.12 -3.65
CA ARG A 42 13.45 -8.87 -3.63
C ARG A 42 13.78 -8.37 -5.03
N GLY A 43 14.20 -9.24 -5.94
CA GLY A 43 14.48 -8.87 -7.33
C GLY A 43 13.24 -8.32 -8.03
N LEU A 44 12.09 -8.99 -7.88
CA LEU A 44 10.82 -8.51 -8.43
C LEU A 44 10.39 -7.18 -7.81
N ALA A 45 10.58 -7.01 -6.49
CA ALA A 45 10.29 -5.76 -5.80
C ALA A 45 11.16 -4.61 -6.32
N GLU A 46 12.47 -4.83 -6.49
CA GLU A 46 13.39 -3.84 -7.04
C GLU A 46 13.01 -3.45 -8.48
N ASP A 47 12.63 -4.42 -9.33
CA ASP A 47 12.20 -4.15 -10.70
C ASP A 47 10.91 -3.32 -10.77
N ILE A 48 9.89 -3.70 -10.00
CA ILE A 48 8.62 -2.95 -9.92
C ILE A 48 8.87 -1.55 -9.34
N TRP A 49 9.66 -1.45 -8.27
CA TRP A 49 9.99 -0.17 -7.66
C TRP A 49 10.73 0.75 -8.63
N ASN A 50 11.70 0.23 -9.38
CA ASN A 50 12.39 0.99 -10.42
C ASN A 50 11.43 1.47 -11.51
N GLN A 51 10.41 0.69 -11.88
CA GLN A 51 9.39 1.16 -12.82
C GLN A 51 8.52 2.27 -12.23
N ILE A 52 8.11 2.14 -10.96
CA ILE A 52 7.35 3.19 -10.26
C ILE A 52 8.16 4.49 -10.19
N LYS A 53 9.42 4.42 -9.75
CA LYS A 53 10.31 5.57 -9.58
C LYS A 53 10.55 6.33 -10.90
N ASN A 54 10.59 5.62 -12.02
CA ASN A 54 10.86 6.21 -13.33
C ASN A 54 9.58 6.53 -14.12
N ALA A 55 8.40 6.22 -13.58
CA ALA A 55 7.14 6.55 -14.22
C ALA A 55 6.82 8.03 -14.03
N ALA A 56 6.40 8.68 -15.12
CA ALA A 56 6.01 10.09 -15.14
C ALA A 56 4.71 10.34 -15.90
N THR A 57 4.02 9.28 -16.33
CA THR A 57 2.82 9.39 -17.16
C THR A 57 1.75 8.38 -16.74
N CYS A 58 0.51 8.71 -17.08
CA CYS A 58 -0.63 7.82 -16.83
C CYS A 58 -0.46 6.48 -17.56
N THR A 59 0.08 6.50 -18.78
CA THR A 59 0.40 5.28 -19.54
C THR A 59 1.44 4.41 -18.84
N ALA A 60 2.49 5.01 -18.27
CA ALA A 60 3.49 4.27 -17.50
C ALA A 60 2.84 3.58 -16.28
N CYS A 61 1.90 4.26 -15.61
CA CYS A 61 1.13 3.65 -14.54
C CYS A 61 0.27 2.46 -15.00
N GLN A 62 -0.38 2.56 -16.16
CA GLN A 62 -1.13 1.40 -16.69
C GLN A 62 -0.20 0.21 -16.96
N GLY A 63 1.06 0.45 -17.36
CA GLY A 63 2.09 -0.60 -17.47
C GLY A 63 2.43 -1.24 -16.11
N ILE A 64 2.61 -0.43 -15.08
CA ILE A 64 2.82 -0.92 -13.69
C ILE A 64 1.62 -1.76 -13.21
N LEU A 65 0.40 -1.32 -13.52
CA LEU A 65 -0.81 -2.05 -13.18
C LEU A 65 -0.87 -3.43 -13.83
N VAL A 66 -0.32 -3.63 -15.03
CA VAL A 66 -0.21 -4.97 -15.64
C VAL A 66 0.62 -5.89 -14.75
N LEU A 67 1.76 -5.41 -14.24
CA LEU A 67 2.64 -6.17 -13.36
C LEU A 67 1.97 -6.47 -12.02
N LEU A 68 1.38 -5.46 -11.39
CA LEU A 68 0.65 -5.61 -10.13
C LEU A 68 -0.54 -6.55 -10.26
N LYS A 69 -1.24 -6.52 -11.40
CA LYS A 69 -2.35 -7.44 -11.69
C LYS A 69 -1.87 -8.88 -11.89
N GLY A 70 -0.74 -9.07 -12.58
CA GLY A 70 -0.10 -10.38 -12.69
C GLY A 70 0.33 -10.94 -11.34
N LEU A 71 0.94 -10.11 -10.51
CA LEU A 71 1.33 -10.44 -9.14
C LEU A 71 0.11 -10.81 -8.28
N ALA A 72 -0.94 -9.99 -8.32
CA ALA A 72 -2.17 -10.24 -7.58
C ALA A 72 -2.91 -11.51 -8.06
N ALA A 73 -2.82 -11.84 -9.35
CA ALA A 73 -3.37 -13.07 -9.92
C ALA A 73 -2.60 -14.32 -9.47
N PHE A 74 -1.29 -14.19 -9.20
CA PHE A 74 -0.48 -15.29 -8.67
C PHE A 74 -0.88 -15.65 -7.24
N GLY A 75 -1.24 -14.66 -6.43
CA GLY A 75 -1.87 -14.88 -5.12
C GLY A 75 -1.59 -13.76 -4.12
N ASP A 76 -2.46 -13.65 -3.11
CA ASP A 76 -2.40 -12.57 -2.12
C ASP A 76 -1.09 -12.61 -1.30
N GLY A 77 -0.56 -13.80 -0.99
CA GLY A 77 0.71 -13.94 -0.28
C GLY A 77 1.88 -13.35 -1.07
N ALA A 78 2.00 -13.66 -2.37
CA ALA A 78 3.05 -13.09 -3.21
C ALA A 78 2.88 -11.58 -3.38
N PHE A 79 1.63 -11.11 -3.49
CA PHE A 79 1.33 -9.68 -3.54
C PHE A 79 1.78 -8.96 -2.27
N VAL A 80 1.44 -9.49 -1.09
CA VAL A 80 1.87 -8.97 0.22
C VAL A 80 3.39 -8.99 0.34
N ASP A 81 4.06 -10.11 0.02
CA ASP A 81 5.50 -10.26 0.11
C ASP A 81 6.22 -9.17 -0.72
N VAL A 82 5.83 -9.00 -1.99
CA VAL A 82 6.46 -8.06 -2.91
C VAL A 82 6.12 -6.61 -2.57
N THR A 83 4.87 -6.30 -2.22
CA THR A 83 4.49 -4.92 -1.87
C THR A 83 5.08 -4.47 -0.53
N THR A 84 5.27 -5.38 0.42
CA THR A 84 6.02 -5.12 1.66
C THR A 84 7.47 -4.79 1.32
N ALA A 85 8.13 -5.59 0.49
CA ALA A 85 9.48 -5.33 0.06
C ALA A 85 9.62 -3.98 -0.69
N ILE A 86 8.63 -3.62 -1.53
CA ILE A 86 8.60 -2.30 -2.19
C ILE A 86 8.50 -1.17 -1.15
N CYS A 87 7.61 -1.29 -0.15
CA CYS A 87 7.45 -0.30 0.92
C CYS A 87 8.76 -0.03 1.66
N GLN A 88 9.48 -1.10 2.02
CA GLN A 88 10.77 -1.05 2.70
C GLN A 88 11.87 -0.48 1.79
N LEU A 89 11.96 -0.93 0.53
CA LEU A 89 12.94 -0.43 -0.45
C LEU A 89 12.75 1.06 -0.78
N ALA A 90 11.50 1.53 -0.79
CA ALA A 90 11.16 2.92 -1.01
C ALA A 90 11.28 3.78 0.26
N ASN A 91 11.49 3.16 1.43
CA ASN A 91 11.55 3.80 2.74
C ASN A 91 10.32 4.70 2.98
N VAL A 92 9.13 4.15 2.69
CA VAL A 92 7.85 4.86 2.82
C VAL A 92 7.50 5.05 4.30
N GLU A 93 7.67 3.98 5.08
CA GLU A 93 7.45 3.91 6.52
C GLU A 93 8.52 2.98 7.12
N ASP A 94 8.60 2.92 8.45
CA ASP A 94 9.43 1.93 9.15
C ASP A 94 9.05 0.49 8.75
N ASP A 95 10.02 -0.43 8.75
CA ASP A 95 9.85 -1.82 8.28
C ASP A 95 8.67 -2.54 8.95
N ASP A 96 8.47 -2.36 10.26
CA ASP A 96 7.38 -2.95 11.03
C ASP A 96 6.00 -2.37 10.66
N VAL A 97 5.96 -1.08 10.29
CA VAL A 97 4.75 -0.42 9.80
C VAL A 97 4.40 -0.91 8.40
N CYS A 98 5.41 -1.05 7.52
CA CYS A 98 5.24 -1.65 6.20
C CYS A 98 4.69 -3.07 6.31
N GLU A 99 5.29 -3.92 7.15
CA GLU A 99 4.84 -5.30 7.37
C GLU A 99 3.40 -5.36 7.89
N GLY A 100 3.09 -4.62 8.96
CA GLY A 100 1.76 -4.64 9.57
C GLY A 100 0.66 -4.10 8.65
N THR A 101 0.93 -2.98 7.98
CA THR A 101 -0.05 -2.32 7.11
C THR A 101 -0.32 -3.14 5.85
N ILE A 102 0.73 -3.63 5.19
CA ILE A 102 0.57 -4.41 3.96
C ILE A 102 0.00 -5.80 4.24
N ALA A 103 0.33 -6.43 5.38
CA ALA A 103 -0.31 -7.68 5.77
C ALA A 103 -1.84 -7.53 5.94
N LEU A 104 -2.29 -6.38 6.46
CA LEU A 104 -3.71 -6.09 6.67
C LEU A 104 -4.42 -5.71 5.35
N GLU A 105 -3.88 -4.75 4.62
CA GLU A 105 -4.56 -4.13 3.47
C GLU A 105 -4.24 -4.80 2.13
N GLY A 106 -3.07 -5.42 2.01
CA GLY A 106 -2.55 -6.00 0.78
C GLY A 106 -3.51 -6.97 0.09
N PRO A 107 -4.18 -7.91 0.80
CA PRO A 107 -5.16 -8.81 0.17
C PRO A 107 -6.38 -8.10 -0.42
N ILE A 108 -6.84 -7.02 0.24
CA ILE A 108 -7.98 -6.21 -0.23
C ILE A 108 -7.59 -5.44 -1.49
N ILE A 109 -6.38 -4.86 -1.49
CA ILE A 109 -5.81 -4.17 -2.64
C ILE A 109 -5.60 -5.16 -3.80
N ALA A 110 -5.02 -6.34 -3.55
CA ALA A 110 -4.80 -7.38 -4.55
C ALA A 110 -6.11 -7.81 -5.21
N LYS A 111 -7.17 -8.03 -4.43
CA LYS A 111 -8.51 -8.33 -4.95
C LYS A 111 -9.05 -7.19 -5.81
N SER A 112 -8.83 -5.94 -5.40
CA SER A 112 -9.30 -4.77 -6.15
C SER A 112 -8.58 -4.67 -7.50
N ILE A 113 -7.26 -4.83 -7.53
CA ILE A 113 -6.45 -4.83 -8.75
C ILE A 113 -6.82 -6.00 -9.67
N ARG A 114 -7.07 -7.20 -9.13
CA ARG A 114 -7.54 -8.37 -9.90
C ARG A 114 -8.85 -8.10 -10.64
N ASN A 115 -9.76 -7.35 -10.04
CA ASN A 115 -11.08 -7.06 -10.63
C ASN A 115 -11.13 -5.73 -11.41
N MET A 116 -10.01 -5.01 -11.50
CA MET A 116 -9.95 -3.71 -12.18
C MET A 116 -9.63 -3.88 -13.68
N ASP A 117 -10.42 -3.25 -14.53
CA ASP A 117 -10.12 -3.21 -15.97
C ASP A 117 -9.05 -2.15 -16.28
N LEU A 118 -8.03 -2.52 -17.06
CA LEU A 118 -6.99 -1.59 -17.49
C LEU A 118 -7.56 -0.55 -18.46
N GLY A 119 -7.09 0.68 -18.36
CA GLY A 119 -7.62 1.84 -19.09
C GLY A 119 -8.97 2.38 -18.61
N SER A 120 -9.64 1.70 -17.66
CA SER A 120 -10.92 2.15 -17.11
C SER A 120 -10.77 3.43 -16.26
N THR A 121 -11.89 4.08 -15.96
CA THR A 121 -11.92 5.17 -14.96
C THR A 121 -11.37 4.71 -13.62
N THR A 122 -11.64 3.47 -13.21
CA THR A 122 -11.12 2.89 -11.96
C THR A 122 -9.61 2.75 -11.97
N SER A 123 -9.00 2.32 -13.08
CA SER A 123 -7.54 2.22 -13.18
C SER A 123 -6.87 3.59 -13.27
N GLN A 124 -7.53 4.59 -13.84
CA GLN A 124 -7.06 5.98 -13.83
C GLN A 124 -7.10 6.56 -12.42
N LEU A 125 -8.21 6.35 -11.69
CA LEU A 125 -8.34 6.73 -10.28
C LEU A 125 -7.27 6.07 -9.42
N PHE A 126 -7.07 4.75 -9.56
CA PHE A 126 -6.00 4.06 -8.83
C PHE A 126 -4.63 4.68 -9.13
N CYS A 127 -4.31 4.90 -10.40
CA CYS A 127 -3.06 5.51 -10.80
C CYS A 127 -2.88 6.95 -10.32
N GLY A 128 -3.97 7.73 -10.22
CA GLY A 128 -3.96 9.06 -9.64
C GLY A 128 -3.77 9.03 -8.12
N SER A 129 -4.55 8.22 -7.41
CA SER A 129 -4.56 8.20 -5.95
C SER A 129 -3.37 7.47 -5.32
N PHE A 130 -2.96 6.32 -5.87
CA PHE A 130 -1.87 5.51 -5.29
C PHE A 130 -0.49 5.90 -5.79
N LEU A 131 -0.38 6.34 -7.05
CA LEU A 131 0.91 6.59 -7.69
C LEU A 131 1.11 8.04 -8.13
N GLY A 132 0.07 8.88 -8.13
CA GLY A 132 0.18 10.28 -8.55
C GLY A 132 0.46 10.46 -10.06
N LEU A 133 0.15 9.46 -10.89
CA LEU A 133 0.58 9.41 -12.30
C LEU A 133 -0.53 9.70 -13.32
N CYS A 134 -1.80 9.70 -12.90
CA CYS A 134 -2.93 10.08 -13.75
C CYS A 134 -3.63 11.32 -13.19
N ALA A 135 -4.18 12.14 -14.09
CA ALA A 135 -5.09 13.21 -13.69
C ALA A 135 -6.38 12.61 -13.11
N GLU A 136 -6.94 13.27 -12.11
CA GLU A 136 -8.22 12.89 -11.53
C GLU A 136 -9.32 13.01 -12.60
N PRO A 137 -10.09 11.95 -12.90
CA PRO A 137 -11.17 12.01 -13.85
C PRO A 137 -12.30 12.92 -13.35
N ALA A 138 -13.09 13.47 -14.28
CA ALA A 138 -14.23 14.30 -13.92
C ALA A 138 -15.25 13.50 -13.09
N VAL A 139 -15.72 14.09 -11.99
CA VAL A 139 -16.75 13.49 -11.13
C VAL A 139 -18.05 13.32 -11.92
N PRO A 140 -18.58 12.08 -12.06
CA PRO A 140 -19.83 11.84 -12.76
C PRO A 140 -20.96 12.65 -12.13
N GLN A 141 -21.63 13.45 -12.94
CA GLN A 141 -22.76 14.25 -12.46
C GLN A 141 -23.97 13.36 -12.30
N TRP A 142 -24.44 13.20 -11.06
CA TRP A 142 -25.68 12.49 -10.77
C TRP A 142 -26.76 13.47 -10.33
N LYS A 143 -27.84 13.56 -11.13
CA LYS A 143 -29.03 14.32 -10.76
C LYS A 143 -29.97 13.42 -9.98
N ILE A 144 -30.07 13.67 -8.68
CA ILE A 144 -31.01 12.98 -7.81
C ILE A 144 -32.40 13.59 -8.02
N PRO A 145 -33.39 12.83 -8.51
CA PRO A 145 -34.75 13.33 -8.63
C PRO A 145 -35.34 13.48 -7.23
N PHE A 146 -35.89 14.65 -6.95
CA PHE A 146 -36.71 14.83 -5.76
C PHE A 146 -38.13 14.31 -6.03
N PRO A 147 -38.73 13.54 -5.11
CA PRO A 147 -40.06 12.97 -5.31
C PRO A 147 -41.16 14.04 -5.36
N SER A 148 -40.89 15.24 -4.82
CA SER A 148 -41.81 16.37 -4.84
C SER A 148 -41.06 17.69 -5.00
N PRO A 149 -41.70 18.74 -5.55
CA PRO A 149 -41.15 20.08 -5.56
C PRO A 149 -40.80 20.56 -4.14
N LYS A 150 -39.82 21.48 -4.05
CA LYS A 150 -39.50 22.15 -2.80
C LYS A 150 -40.75 22.86 -2.26
N PRO A 151 -41.22 22.54 -1.04
CA PRO A 151 -42.39 23.19 -0.46
C PRO A 151 -42.12 24.69 -0.23
N GLN A 152 -43.13 25.53 -0.45
CA GLN A 152 -43.08 26.94 -0.07
C GLN A 152 -43.20 27.04 1.45
N THR A 153 -42.07 27.07 2.15
CA THR A 153 -42.01 27.16 3.61
C THR A 153 -41.23 28.40 4.02
N VAL A 154 -41.71 29.03 5.09
CA VAL A 154 -41.01 30.13 5.77
C VAL A 154 -40.42 29.57 7.05
N ARG A 155 -39.28 30.11 7.50
CA ARG A 155 -38.70 29.76 8.79
C ARG A 155 -39.77 29.96 9.89
N PRO A 156 -40.07 28.94 10.72
CA PRO A 156 -41.03 29.10 11.79
C PRO A 156 -40.53 30.12 12.82
N ALA A 157 -41.45 30.82 13.48
CA ALA A 157 -41.11 31.65 14.62
C ALA A 157 -40.45 30.79 15.72
N PRO A 158 -39.49 31.35 16.48
CA PRO A 158 -38.94 30.67 17.65
C PRO A 158 -40.07 30.19 18.56
N SER A 159 -40.00 28.93 19.01
CA SER A 159 -41.12 28.30 19.72
C SER A 159 -41.46 28.93 21.07
N GLY A 160 -40.62 29.82 21.60
CA GLY A 160 -40.74 30.38 22.96
C GLY A 160 -40.54 29.35 24.08
N LYS A 161 -40.32 28.08 23.74
CA LYS A 161 -40.09 26.99 24.69
C LYS A 161 -38.65 27.01 25.17
N LYS A 162 -38.41 26.37 26.32
CA LYS A 162 -37.06 26.13 26.84
C LYS A 162 -36.22 25.42 25.77
N PRO A 163 -35.05 25.96 25.36
CA PRO A 163 -34.18 25.31 24.39
C PRO A 163 -33.73 23.92 24.86
N SER A 164 -33.69 22.97 23.93
CA SER A 164 -33.03 21.69 24.17
C SER A 164 -31.52 21.90 24.25
N LYS A 165 -30.89 21.26 25.24
CA LYS A 165 -29.42 21.16 25.30
C LYS A 165 -29.03 19.86 24.64
N VAL A 166 -28.19 19.94 23.61
CA VAL A 166 -27.65 18.77 22.90
C VAL A 166 -26.15 18.75 23.14
N VAL A 167 -25.65 17.59 23.55
CA VAL A 167 -24.22 17.32 23.63
C VAL A 167 -23.86 16.42 22.45
N HIS A 168 -22.82 16.79 21.70
CA HIS A 168 -22.33 16.04 20.54
C HIS A 168 -20.83 15.85 20.69
N TYR A 169 -20.39 14.60 20.78
CA TYR A 169 -18.98 14.22 20.79
C TYR A 169 -18.66 13.54 19.45
N SER A 170 -17.48 13.83 18.91
CA SER A 170 -16.95 13.22 17.69
C SER A 170 -15.45 13.00 17.87
N ASP A 171 -14.89 12.08 17.08
CA ASP A 171 -13.44 11.90 16.94
C ASP A 171 -12.69 11.63 18.26
N ILE A 172 -13.30 10.86 19.17
CA ILE A 172 -12.73 10.59 20.50
C ILE A 172 -11.38 9.86 20.41
N HIS A 173 -11.18 9.02 19.38
CA HIS A 173 -9.92 8.30 19.06
C HIS A 173 -9.15 7.82 20.30
N ILE A 174 -9.77 6.95 21.10
CA ILE A 174 -9.13 6.34 22.27
C ILE A 174 -7.97 5.45 21.80
N ASP A 175 -6.75 5.76 22.23
CA ASP A 175 -5.58 4.90 22.04
C ASP A 175 -5.33 4.05 23.31
N PRO A 176 -5.62 2.74 23.29
CA PRO A 176 -5.40 1.87 24.45
C PRO A 176 -3.91 1.63 24.75
N LEU A 177 -3.01 2.02 23.84
CA LEU A 177 -1.57 1.89 24.00
C LEU A 177 -0.90 3.19 24.47
N TYR A 178 -1.67 4.26 24.75
CA TYR A 178 -1.09 5.54 25.18
C TYR A 178 -0.26 5.40 26.47
N VAL A 179 0.95 5.96 26.47
CA VAL A 179 1.86 5.99 27.62
C VAL A 179 2.24 7.43 27.96
N ALA A 180 1.91 7.87 29.18
CA ALA A 180 2.26 9.21 29.65
C ALA A 180 3.78 9.44 29.67
N GLY A 181 4.23 10.56 29.10
CA GLY A 181 5.66 10.91 29.02
C GLY A 181 6.46 10.20 27.92
N SER A 182 5.82 9.37 27.09
CA SER A 182 6.43 8.81 25.89
C SER A 182 6.68 9.88 24.82
N THR A 183 7.49 9.54 23.81
CA THR A 183 7.86 10.51 22.77
C THR A 183 6.68 10.92 21.90
N THR A 184 6.59 12.22 21.62
CA THR A 184 5.68 12.79 20.62
C THR A 184 6.34 12.87 19.23
N ASN A 185 7.66 12.67 19.15
CA ASN A 185 8.44 12.70 17.92
C ASN A 185 9.01 11.29 17.67
N CYS A 186 8.28 10.52 16.88
CA CYS A 186 8.67 9.18 16.45
C CYS A 186 8.63 9.10 14.91
N THR A 187 9.18 8.03 14.36
CA THR A 187 9.18 7.75 12.91
C THR A 187 7.90 7.06 12.43
N LYS A 188 6.94 6.79 13.33
CA LYS A 188 5.73 6.02 13.05
C LYS A 188 4.50 6.91 12.87
N PRO A 189 3.44 6.44 12.18
CA PRO A 189 2.22 7.24 11.94
C PRO A 189 1.48 7.72 13.19
N ILE A 190 1.61 7.01 14.32
CA ILE A 190 1.05 7.42 15.62
C ILE A 190 2.12 7.20 16.68
N CYS A 191 2.40 8.23 17.49
CA CYS A 191 3.35 8.21 18.61
C CYS A 191 2.60 8.17 19.95
N CYS A 192 3.25 8.61 21.04
CA CYS A 192 2.66 8.70 22.37
C CYS A 192 2.24 7.35 23.00
N ARG A 193 2.86 6.26 22.54
CA ARG A 193 2.64 4.87 22.95
C ARG A 193 3.96 4.15 23.15
#